data_AF-A0A8C4GSK2-F1
#
_entry.id   AF-A0A8C4GSK2-F1
#
_cell.length_a   1.000
_cell.length_b   1.000
_cell.length_c   1.000
_cell.angle_alpha   90.00
_cell.angle_beta   90.00
_cell.angle_gamma   90.00
#
_symmetry.space_group_name_H-M   'P 1'
#
loop_
_entity.id
_entity.type
_entity.pdbx_description
1 polymer ?
#
loop_
_entity_poly.entity_id
_entity_poly.type
_entity_poly.pdbx_seq_one_letter_code
_entity_poly.pdbx_strand_id
1 'polypeptide(L)'
;MNYGIIAPSSHNVQAGYDTVNSVHYFTIPGSFSYHATGNNSSFRLGSNVNVPGRWAFRIDHGPPLNEDTGPFYPIAGNTSSRSLHGSSPQILLQQPFVYFGQSYNHIYVNHNGHLTFSAPWYNYIPQRFPMYGSRDVIAPFWTDFDNRVNGQVYYNQYTSGSVLQQATQDINEYFPGFNFSATWVFVATWYEMAYYPMTGTRTTIQAVLISGGQYSFVLMNYGIIAPSSHHVQAGYDTVNSVHYFTIPGSFSYNATGNNSSFRLGSNVNVPGRWGFLINHGPPLNEDTGKSENKSVLVF
;
A
#
# COMPACT_ATOMS: atom_id res chain seq x y z
N MET A 1 3.40 11.70 -20.18
CA MET A 1 3.91 13.02 -19.72
C MET A 1 5.35 12.85 -19.25
N ASN A 2 6.25 13.80 -19.53
CA ASN A 2 7.66 13.77 -19.12
C ASN A 2 8.04 15.10 -18.45
N TYR A 3 8.63 15.05 -17.27
CA TYR A 3 9.02 16.19 -16.44
C TYR A 3 10.52 16.18 -16.20
N GLY A 4 11.22 17.17 -16.75
CA GLY A 4 12.64 17.40 -16.50
C GLY A 4 12.86 18.28 -15.26
N ILE A 5 13.87 19.13 -15.31
CA ILE A 5 14.03 20.20 -14.31
C ILE A 5 12.89 21.20 -14.50
N ILE A 6 12.06 21.36 -13.47
CA ILE A 6 11.00 22.38 -13.45
C ILE A 6 11.46 23.48 -12.50
N ALA A 7 11.45 24.73 -12.96
CA ALA A 7 11.75 25.87 -12.10
C ALA A 7 10.79 25.90 -10.90
N PRO A 8 11.27 26.20 -9.67
CA PRO A 8 10.39 26.39 -8.53
C PRO A 8 9.32 27.44 -8.83
N SER A 9 8.08 27.14 -8.48
CA SER A 9 6.94 28.02 -8.67
C SER A 9 6.27 28.33 -7.34
N SER A 10 5.92 29.60 -7.13
CA SER A 10 5.04 30.03 -6.04
C SER A 10 3.56 29.85 -6.37
N HIS A 11 3.24 29.48 -7.62
CA HIS A 11 1.87 29.23 -8.06
C HIS A 11 1.51 27.75 -7.89
N ASN A 12 0.23 27.50 -7.69
CA ASN A 12 -0.32 26.16 -7.72
C ASN A 12 -0.11 25.53 -9.09
N VAL A 13 0.57 24.40 -9.13
CA VAL A 13 0.79 23.61 -10.34
C VAL A 13 0.14 22.24 -10.16
N GLN A 14 -0.65 21.83 -11.14
CA GLN A 14 -1.23 20.50 -11.23
C GLN A 14 -0.74 19.83 -12.51
N ALA A 15 -0.51 18.52 -12.42
CA ALA A 15 -0.15 17.69 -13.55
C ALA A 15 -0.97 16.41 -13.51
N GLY A 16 -1.45 15.94 -14.67
CA GLY A 16 -2.41 14.84 -14.70
C GLY A 16 -3.30 14.85 -15.94
N TYR A 17 -4.29 13.97 -15.93
CA TYR A 17 -5.39 13.99 -16.90
C TYR A 17 -6.72 14.02 -16.17
N ASP A 18 -7.74 14.56 -16.84
CA ASP A 18 -9.12 14.60 -16.37
C ASP A 18 -10.03 14.48 -17.60
N THR A 19 -11.04 13.62 -17.54
CA THR A 19 -12.01 13.43 -18.62
C THR A 19 -13.29 14.21 -18.36
N VAL A 20 -14.17 14.27 -19.35
CA VAL A 20 -15.47 14.93 -19.21
C VAL A 20 -16.22 14.36 -18.00
N ASN A 21 -16.72 15.26 -17.15
CA ASN A 21 -17.37 14.94 -15.86
C ASN A 21 -16.48 14.22 -14.84
N SER A 22 -15.15 14.25 -15.02
CA SER A 22 -14.17 13.59 -14.16
C SER A 22 -14.43 12.11 -13.92
N VAL A 23 -14.99 11.44 -14.93
CA VAL A 23 -15.25 9.99 -14.90
C VAL A 23 -13.95 9.19 -14.82
N HIS A 24 -12.88 9.72 -15.41
CA HIS A 24 -11.53 9.20 -15.26
C HIS A 24 -10.56 10.37 -15.11
N TYR A 25 -9.78 10.37 -14.05
CA TYR A 25 -8.76 11.37 -13.85
C TYR A 25 -7.59 10.79 -13.08
N PHE A 26 -6.44 11.43 -13.22
CA PHE A 26 -5.28 11.17 -12.40
C PHE A 26 -4.59 12.49 -12.10
N THR A 27 -4.30 12.74 -10.83
CA THR A 27 -3.48 13.88 -10.41
C THR A 27 -2.14 13.37 -9.93
N ILE A 28 -1.06 13.82 -10.58
CA ILE A 28 0.31 13.44 -10.22
C ILE A 28 0.58 13.88 -8.77
N PRO A 29 1.11 12.98 -7.92
CA PRO A 29 1.51 13.28 -6.55
C PRO A 29 2.35 14.55 -6.46
N GLY A 30 2.07 15.37 -5.44
CA GLY A 30 2.72 16.66 -5.25
C GLY A 30 2.04 17.83 -5.98
N SER A 31 1.07 17.59 -6.85
CA SER A 31 0.22 18.67 -7.41
C SER A 31 -0.41 19.52 -6.30
N PHE A 32 -0.54 20.82 -6.53
CA PHE A 32 -1.01 21.81 -5.55
C PHE A 32 -0.17 21.90 -4.26
N SER A 33 1.09 21.46 -4.30
CA SER A 33 2.02 21.60 -3.19
C SER A 33 3.31 22.29 -3.63
N TYR A 34 4.07 22.80 -2.66
CA TYR A 34 5.40 23.37 -2.89
C TYR A 34 6.42 22.34 -3.41
N HIS A 35 6.09 21.04 -3.34
CA HIS A 35 6.89 19.95 -3.90
C HIS A 35 6.54 19.65 -5.36
N ALA A 36 5.55 20.32 -5.98
CA ALA A 36 5.18 20.07 -7.38
C ALA A 36 6.34 20.38 -8.35
N THR A 37 7.10 21.44 -8.07
CA THR A 37 8.14 22.00 -8.94
C THR A 37 9.46 22.20 -8.20
N GLY A 38 10.56 22.45 -8.91
CA GLY A 38 11.92 22.54 -8.37
C GLY A 38 12.82 21.34 -8.69
N ASN A 39 14.10 21.43 -8.33
CA ASN A 39 15.10 20.40 -8.64
C ASN A 39 14.79 19.02 -8.01
N ASN A 40 14.10 19.01 -6.87
CA ASN A 40 13.74 17.81 -6.11
C ASN A 40 12.23 17.58 -6.08
N SER A 41 11.52 18.00 -7.12
CA SER A 41 10.06 17.98 -7.13
C SER A 41 9.46 16.58 -7.33
N SER A 42 8.23 16.39 -6.85
CA SER A 42 7.45 15.16 -7.06
C SER A 42 7.20 14.88 -8.54
N PHE A 43 7.04 15.91 -9.38
CA PHE A 43 6.86 15.71 -10.83
C PHE A 43 8.11 15.16 -11.49
N ARG A 44 9.30 15.63 -11.07
CA ARG A 44 10.61 15.21 -11.62
C ARG A 44 11.11 13.90 -11.04
N LEU A 45 10.95 13.69 -9.74
CA LEU A 45 11.49 12.52 -9.05
C LEU A 45 10.52 11.34 -9.02
N GLY A 46 9.21 11.61 -9.09
CA GLY A 46 8.18 10.58 -9.12
C GLY A 46 7.98 9.98 -10.52
N SER A 47 7.41 8.78 -10.54
CA SER A 47 7.03 8.06 -11.76
C SER A 47 6.04 6.94 -11.44
N ASN A 48 5.19 6.59 -12.39
CA ASN A 48 4.41 5.34 -12.39
C ASN A 48 4.92 4.29 -13.39
N VAL A 49 6.06 4.56 -14.04
CA VAL A 49 6.74 3.67 -15.01
C VAL A 49 8.23 3.55 -14.72
N ASN A 50 8.63 3.83 -13.48
CA ASN A 50 10.00 3.65 -12.98
C ASN A 50 11.09 4.39 -13.75
N VAL A 51 10.71 5.49 -14.41
CA VAL A 51 11.66 6.43 -15.04
C VAL A 51 11.39 7.80 -14.43
N PRO A 52 12.31 8.37 -13.62
CA PRO A 52 12.09 9.65 -12.96
C PRO A 52 11.57 10.71 -13.93
N GLY A 53 10.46 11.35 -13.57
CA GLY A 53 9.84 12.39 -14.37
C GLY A 53 8.90 11.86 -15.44
N ARG A 54 8.87 10.55 -15.71
CA ARG A 54 7.98 9.96 -16.70
C ARG A 54 6.72 9.42 -16.03
N TRP A 55 5.60 9.83 -16.60
CA TRP A 55 4.27 9.35 -16.21
C TRP A 55 3.54 8.87 -17.45
N ALA A 56 3.06 7.63 -17.47
CA ALA A 56 2.33 7.06 -18.59
C ALA A 56 0.98 6.53 -18.12
N PHE A 57 -0.08 6.94 -18.81
CA PHE A 57 -1.44 6.59 -18.47
C PHE A 57 -2.06 5.83 -19.64
N ARG A 58 -2.70 4.71 -19.32
CA ARG A 58 -3.55 4.01 -20.27
C ARG A 58 -4.88 4.76 -20.36
N ILE A 59 -5.29 5.15 -21.56
CA ILE A 59 -6.45 6.04 -21.81
C ILE A 59 -7.52 5.44 -22.75
N ASP A 60 -7.29 4.23 -23.25
CA ASP A 60 -8.19 3.47 -24.15
C ASP A 60 -9.31 2.75 -23.37
N HIS A 61 -9.04 2.41 -22.10
CA HIS A 61 -10.03 1.90 -21.16
C HIS A 61 -9.80 2.56 -19.80
N GLY A 62 -10.76 3.31 -19.30
CA GLY A 62 -10.74 3.69 -17.88
C GLY A 62 -11.04 2.49 -16.99
N PRO A 63 -10.68 2.54 -15.69
CA PRO A 63 -11.01 1.48 -14.75
C PRO A 63 -12.54 1.21 -14.79
N PRO A 64 -12.97 -0.06 -14.68
CA PRO A 64 -14.39 -0.39 -14.69
C PRO A 64 -15.15 0.44 -13.63
N LEU A 65 -16.30 0.97 -14.04
CA LEU A 65 -17.16 1.97 -13.38
C LEU A 65 -17.69 1.61 -11.97
N ASN A 66 -17.12 0.62 -11.28
CA ASN A 66 -17.40 0.33 -9.88
C ASN A 66 -16.31 0.96 -8.99
N GLU A 67 -16.10 2.27 -9.13
CA GLU A 67 -15.08 3.03 -8.36
C GLU A 67 -15.32 3.04 -6.84
N ASP A 68 -16.50 2.61 -6.38
CA ASP A 68 -16.83 2.53 -4.96
C ASP A 68 -16.29 1.28 -4.26
N THR A 69 -15.85 0.24 -4.99
CA THR A 69 -15.43 -1.03 -4.35
C THR A 69 -13.94 -1.30 -4.35
N GLY A 70 -13.08 -0.51 -5.00
CA GLY A 70 -11.62 -0.73 -5.02
C GLY A 70 -11.16 -2.05 -5.67
N PRO A 71 -9.85 -2.24 -5.91
CA PRO A 71 -9.31 -3.45 -6.55
C PRO A 71 -9.11 -4.57 -5.52
N PHE A 72 -10.17 -5.00 -4.84
CA PHE A 72 -10.04 -5.98 -3.76
C PHE A 72 -9.99 -7.44 -4.24
N TYR A 73 -9.16 -8.21 -3.54
CA TYR A 73 -9.31 -9.65 -3.44
C TYR A 73 -10.54 -9.99 -2.57
N PRO A 74 -11.07 -11.23 -2.62
CA PRO A 74 -12.26 -11.59 -1.85
C PRO A 74 -12.18 -11.20 -0.37
N ILE A 75 -13.22 -10.53 0.11
CA ILE A 75 -13.37 -10.16 1.51
C ILE A 75 -14.06 -11.32 2.22
N ALA A 76 -13.26 -12.23 2.78
CA ALA A 76 -13.75 -13.49 3.33
C ALA A 76 -12.81 -14.02 4.44
N GLY A 77 -13.22 -15.14 5.03
CA GLY A 77 -12.44 -15.88 6.02
C GLY A 77 -12.81 -15.56 7.46
N ASN A 78 -11.82 -15.70 8.34
CA ASN A 78 -11.98 -15.48 9.76
C ASN A 78 -12.09 -14.00 10.08
N THR A 79 -12.75 -13.71 11.20
CA THR A 79 -12.88 -12.36 11.74
C THR A 79 -12.11 -12.22 13.04
N SER A 80 -11.48 -11.06 13.25
CA SER A 80 -10.99 -10.69 14.59
C SER A 80 -12.14 -10.14 15.42
N SER A 81 -12.11 -10.31 16.75
CA SER A 81 -13.12 -9.71 17.62
C SER A 81 -13.12 -8.19 17.51
N ARG A 82 -14.27 -7.55 17.73
CA ARG A 82 -14.36 -6.09 17.72
C ARG A 82 -13.83 -5.51 19.03
N SER A 83 -12.96 -4.51 18.94
CA SER A 83 -12.43 -3.77 20.10
C SER A 83 -11.90 -2.41 19.66
N LEU A 84 -11.66 -1.49 20.61
CA LEU A 84 -11.08 -0.20 20.28
C LEU A 84 -9.66 -0.37 19.70
N HIS A 85 -8.83 -1.11 20.44
CA HIS A 85 -7.51 -1.50 19.96
C HIS A 85 -7.39 -3.00 20.18
N GLY A 86 -7.00 -3.71 19.14
CA GLY A 86 -6.97 -5.16 19.16
C GLY A 86 -6.18 -5.72 18.00
N SER A 87 -6.17 -7.04 17.93
CA SER A 87 -5.48 -7.80 16.90
C SER A 87 -6.16 -9.15 16.74
N SER A 88 -5.92 -9.84 15.63
CA SER A 88 -6.20 -11.26 15.54
C SER A 88 -5.43 -12.04 16.62
N PRO A 89 -5.86 -13.26 16.96
CA PRO A 89 -4.95 -14.26 17.53
C PRO A 89 -3.73 -14.47 16.63
N GLN A 90 -2.74 -15.22 17.10
CA GLN A 90 -1.64 -15.67 16.24
C GLN A 90 -2.19 -16.51 15.09
N ILE A 91 -1.91 -16.10 13.86
CA ILE A 91 -2.31 -16.84 12.67
C ILE A 91 -1.10 -17.62 12.16
N LEU A 92 -1.15 -18.95 12.23
CA LEU A 92 -0.12 -19.80 11.61
C LEU A 92 -0.26 -19.75 10.09
N LEU A 93 0.85 -19.51 9.39
CA LEU A 93 0.86 -19.48 7.93
C LEU A 93 0.92 -20.89 7.37
N GLN A 94 0.14 -21.18 6.33
CA GLN A 94 0.15 -22.48 5.66
C GLN A 94 1.43 -22.71 4.84
N GLN A 95 2.12 -21.63 4.46
CA GLN A 95 3.48 -21.64 3.90
C GLN A 95 4.26 -20.50 4.55
N PRO A 96 5.58 -20.65 4.77
CA PRO A 96 6.41 -19.55 5.25
C PRO A 96 6.37 -18.36 4.29
N PHE A 97 6.29 -17.16 4.84
CA PHE A 97 6.34 -15.92 4.08
C PHE A 97 7.69 -15.23 4.29
N VAL A 98 8.38 -14.89 3.20
CA VAL A 98 9.68 -14.23 3.28
C VAL A 98 9.47 -12.72 3.15
N TYR A 99 9.87 -11.99 4.18
CA TYR A 99 9.84 -10.53 4.24
C TYR A 99 11.27 -10.00 4.41
N PHE A 100 11.84 -9.48 3.33
CA PHE A 100 13.22 -8.98 3.26
C PHE A 100 14.27 -9.97 3.81
N GLY A 101 14.21 -11.22 3.35
CA GLY A 101 15.11 -12.30 3.73
C GLY A 101 14.75 -12.98 5.04
N GLN A 102 13.84 -12.42 5.84
CA GLN A 102 13.36 -13.06 7.06
C GLN A 102 12.13 -13.91 6.78
N SER A 103 12.19 -15.18 7.19
CA SER A 103 11.09 -16.13 7.00
C SER A 103 10.18 -16.15 8.22
N TYR A 104 8.89 -15.92 8.00
CA TYR A 104 7.86 -15.90 9.02
C TYR A 104 6.87 -17.05 8.84
N ASN A 105 6.55 -17.73 9.94
CA ASN A 105 5.57 -18.82 9.99
C ASN A 105 4.25 -18.40 10.64
N HIS A 106 4.15 -17.15 11.08
CA HIS A 106 2.95 -16.60 11.67
C HIS A 106 2.83 -15.10 11.42
N ILE A 107 1.61 -14.59 11.54
CA ILE A 107 1.27 -13.17 11.35
C ILE A 107 0.16 -12.76 12.31
N TYR A 108 0.06 -11.46 12.57
CA TYR A 108 -1.00 -10.80 13.32
C TYR A 108 -1.62 -9.70 12.48
N VAL A 109 -2.96 -9.63 12.46
CA VAL A 109 -3.72 -8.58 11.78
C VAL A 109 -4.22 -7.60 12.84
N ASN A 110 -3.53 -6.48 12.98
CA ASN A 110 -3.84 -5.49 14.02
C ASN A 110 -4.97 -4.57 13.57
N HIS A 111 -5.88 -4.21 14.47
CA HIS A 111 -7.09 -3.44 14.12
C HIS A 111 -6.80 -2.06 13.55
N ASN A 112 -5.68 -1.45 13.95
CA ASN A 112 -5.21 -0.15 13.50
C ASN A 112 -4.50 -0.21 12.14
N GLY A 113 -4.97 -1.06 11.21
CA GLY A 113 -4.59 -1.03 9.80
C GLY A 113 -3.15 -1.44 9.46
N HIS A 114 -2.55 -2.31 10.27
CA HIS A 114 -1.20 -2.83 10.02
C HIS A 114 -1.04 -4.30 10.43
N LEU A 115 -0.04 -4.96 9.85
CA LEU A 115 0.36 -6.34 10.10
C LEU A 115 1.69 -6.36 10.84
N THR A 116 1.85 -7.31 11.73
CA THR A 116 3.12 -7.63 12.41
C THR A 116 3.35 -9.13 12.40
N PHE A 117 4.61 -9.56 12.54
CA PHE A 117 4.95 -10.98 12.49
C PHE A 117 5.26 -11.58 13.85
N SER A 118 5.94 -10.86 14.75
CA SER A 118 6.45 -11.46 16.01
C SER A 118 5.46 -11.44 17.18
N ALA A 119 4.54 -10.46 17.22
CA ALA A 119 3.58 -10.27 18.30
C ALA A 119 2.44 -9.34 17.83
N PRO A 120 1.25 -9.38 18.46
CA PRO A 120 0.22 -8.39 18.21
C PRO A 120 0.71 -7.00 18.61
N TRP A 121 0.25 -5.97 17.90
CA TRP A 121 0.62 -4.60 18.18
C TRP A 121 -0.60 -3.68 18.11
N TYR A 122 -0.93 -3.08 19.24
CA TYR A 122 -2.17 -2.31 19.42
C TYR A 122 -2.01 -0.80 19.17
N ASN A 123 -0.85 -0.37 18.67
CA ASN A 123 -0.53 1.05 18.57
C ASN A 123 -1.44 1.74 17.54
N TYR A 124 -2.12 2.79 17.96
CA TYR A 124 -3.05 3.58 17.15
C TYR A 124 -2.43 4.89 16.66
N ILE A 125 -1.28 5.28 17.21
CA ILE A 125 -0.54 6.47 16.79
C ILE A 125 0.44 6.06 15.69
N PRO A 126 0.17 6.38 14.41
CA PRO A 126 1.09 6.05 13.34
C PRO A 126 2.41 6.79 13.50
N GLN A 127 3.48 6.13 13.07
CA GLN A 127 4.83 6.70 12.99
C GLN A 127 5.25 6.80 11.53
N ARG A 128 6.01 7.84 11.19
CA ARG A 128 6.57 7.99 9.84
C ARG A 128 7.62 6.91 9.62
N PHE A 129 7.60 6.27 8.45
CA PHE A 129 8.73 5.46 8.01
C PHE A 129 9.82 6.36 7.41
N PRO A 130 11.11 6.13 7.71
CA PRO A 130 11.63 5.05 8.56
C PRO A 130 11.37 5.29 10.05
N MET A 131 10.90 4.25 10.74
CA MET A 131 10.58 4.25 12.17
C MET A 131 11.82 3.99 13.05
N TYR A 132 12.85 3.34 12.50
CA TYR A 132 14.01 2.83 13.25
C TYR A 132 13.61 1.97 14.45
N GLY A 133 12.52 1.21 14.29
CA GLY A 133 11.95 0.39 15.35
C GLY A 133 12.48 -1.05 15.37
N SER A 134 12.05 -1.82 16.36
CA SER A 134 12.49 -3.20 16.57
C SER A 134 11.54 -4.25 15.96
N ARG A 135 10.70 -3.88 14.98
CA ARG A 135 9.65 -4.74 14.43
C ARG A 135 9.52 -4.57 12.93
N ASP A 136 9.25 -5.67 12.26
CA ASP A 136 8.77 -5.69 10.88
C ASP A 136 7.28 -5.36 10.83
N VAL A 137 6.90 -4.43 9.96
CA VAL A 137 5.54 -3.90 9.85
C VAL A 137 5.16 -3.74 8.38
N ILE A 138 3.98 -4.25 8.01
CA ILE A 138 3.30 -3.92 6.76
C ILE A 138 2.06 -3.12 7.11
N ALA A 139 2.01 -1.85 6.74
CA ALA A 139 0.93 -0.93 7.09
C ALA A 139 0.22 -0.46 5.82
N PRO A 140 -0.80 -1.16 5.30
CA PRO A 140 -1.63 -0.60 4.22
C PRO A 140 -2.29 0.71 4.65
N PHE A 141 -2.68 0.86 5.91
CA PHE A 141 -3.31 2.10 6.37
C PHE A 141 -3.26 2.21 7.91
N TRP A 142 -2.10 2.56 8.47
CA TRP A 142 -1.95 2.67 9.91
C TRP A 142 -2.54 3.98 10.44
N THR A 143 -3.59 3.88 11.24
CA THR A 143 -4.29 4.99 11.88
C THR A 143 -5.06 4.51 13.12
N ASP A 144 -5.75 5.42 13.80
CA ASP A 144 -6.62 5.11 14.95
C ASP A 144 -8.02 4.69 14.49
N PHE A 145 -8.17 3.38 14.27
CA PHE A 145 -9.45 2.78 13.91
C PHE A 145 -10.21 2.30 15.15
N ASP A 146 -11.52 2.31 15.05
CA ASP A 146 -12.44 1.86 16.10
C ASP A 146 -13.57 1.04 15.48
N ASN A 147 -13.50 -0.29 15.62
CA ASN A 147 -14.48 -1.20 15.04
C ASN A 147 -15.53 -1.70 16.03
N ARG A 148 -15.68 -1.06 17.20
CA ARG A 148 -16.65 -1.49 18.23
C ARG A 148 -18.10 -1.44 17.74
N VAL A 149 -18.43 -0.47 16.87
CA VAL A 149 -19.80 -0.29 16.31
C VAL A 149 -19.88 -0.73 14.85
N ASN A 150 -19.07 -0.14 13.97
CA ASN A 150 -19.07 -0.47 12.54
C ASN A 150 -17.71 -0.94 12.05
N GLY A 151 -17.75 -1.69 10.96
CA GLY A 151 -16.58 -2.30 10.36
C GLY A 151 -16.18 -3.61 11.01
N GLN A 152 -15.29 -4.31 10.32
CA GLN A 152 -14.83 -5.63 10.71
C GLN A 152 -13.48 -5.92 10.06
N VAL A 153 -12.59 -6.57 10.80
CA VAL A 153 -11.32 -7.08 10.27
C VAL A 153 -11.51 -8.53 9.84
N TYR A 154 -11.24 -8.82 8.56
CA TYR A 154 -11.28 -10.14 7.94
C TYR A 154 -9.88 -10.59 7.56
N TYR A 155 -9.63 -11.90 7.63
CA TYR A 155 -8.41 -12.48 7.08
C TYR A 155 -8.61 -13.93 6.61
N ASN A 156 -7.93 -14.28 5.52
CA ASN A 156 -7.91 -15.64 5.01
C ASN A 156 -6.59 -15.97 4.29
N GLN A 157 -6.31 -17.26 4.14
CA GLN A 157 -5.22 -17.75 3.31
C GLN A 157 -5.74 -18.71 2.24
N TYR A 158 -5.02 -18.76 1.13
CA TYR A 158 -5.35 -19.56 -0.04
C TYR A 158 -4.09 -20.29 -0.49
N THR A 159 -4.23 -21.57 -0.83
CA THR A 159 -3.18 -22.40 -1.47
C THR A 159 -3.64 -23.03 -2.78
N SER A 160 -4.87 -22.74 -3.21
CA SER A 160 -5.45 -23.19 -4.47
C SER A 160 -6.63 -22.29 -4.89
N GLY A 161 -7.15 -22.49 -6.10
CA GLY A 161 -8.36 -21.83 -6.59
C GLY A 161 -8.12 -20.48 -7.28
N SER A 162 -9.23 -19.77 -7.54
CA SER A 162 -9.24 -18.54 -8.34
C SER A 162 -8.41 -17.41 -7.74
N VAL A 163 -8.25 -17.37 -6.41
CA VAL A 163 -7.44 -16.34 -5.74
C VAL A 163 -5.96 -16.45 -6.11
N LEU A 164 -5.40 -17.67 -6.20
CA LEU A 164 -4.03 -17.87 -6.67
C LEU A 164 -3.88 -17.55 -8.15
N GLN A 165 -4.88 -17.89 -8.96
CA GLN A 165 -4.88 -17.58 -10.39
C GLN A 165 -4.87 -16.06 -10.62
N GLN A 166 -5.71 -15.32 -9.88
CA GLN A 166 -5.72 -13.86 -9.91
C GLN A 166 -4.39 -13.26 -9.42
N ALA A 167 -3.85 -13.74 -8.29
CA ALA A 167 -2.52 -13.31 -7.81
C ALA A 167 -1.40 -13.57 -8.81
N THR A 168 -1.45 -14.71 -9.49
CA THR A 168 -0.48 -15.06 -10.53
C THR A 168 -0.59 -14.12 -11.72
N GLN A 169 -1.81 -13.81 -12.17
CA GLN A 169 -2.04 -12.88 -13.27
C GLN A 169 -1.59 -11.47 -12.90
N ASP A 170 -2.04 -10.95 -11.76
CA ASP A 170 -1.70 -9.62 -11.26
C ASP A 170 -0.17 -9.44 -11.16
N ILE A 171 0.55 -10.38 -10.54
CA ILE A 171 2.00 -10.26 -10.39
C ILE A 171 2.73 -10.35 -11.73
N ASN A 172 2.32 -11.24 -12.64
CA ASN A 172 2.96 -11.32 -13.96
C ASN A 172 2.67 -10.09 -14.84
N GLU A 173 1.54 -9.41 -14.62
CA GLU A 173 1.22 -8.14 -15.28
C GLU A 173 2.07 -6.99 -14.74
N TYR A 174 2.20 -6.88 -13.41
CA TYR A 174 2.87 -5.74 -12.76
C TYR A 174 4.39 -5.87 -12.69
N PHE A 175 4.89 -7.11 -12.62
CA PHE A 175 6.30 -7.45 -12.51
C PHE A 175 6.67 -8.43 -13.63
N PRO A 176 6.72 -7.97 -14.89
CA PRO A 176 7.08 -8.84 -16.00
C PRO A 176 8.52 -9.34 -15.84
N GLY A 177 8.79 -10.57 -16.29
CA GLY A 177 10.14 -11.16 -16.34
C GLY A 177 10.45 -12.21 -15.27
N PHE A 178 9.58 -12.44 -14.28
CA PHE A 178 9.80 -13.46 -13.24
C PHE A 178 9.19 -14.83 -13.54
N ASN A 179 8.32 -14.97 -14.55
CA ASN A 179 7.52 -16.18 -14.80
C ASN A 179 6.91 -16.73 -13.51
N PHE A 180 6.20 -15.86 -12.81
CA PHE A 180 5.72 -16.11 -11.46
C PHE A 180 4.50 -17.04 -11.44
N SER A 181 4.39 -17.86 -10.40
CA SER A 181 3.18 -18.64 -10.09
C SER A 181 2.95 -18.60 -8.59
N ALA A 182 1.80 -18.08 -8.15
CA ALA A 182 1.46 -18.01 -6.74
C ALA A 182 1.19 -19.42 -6.19
N THR A 183 1.84 -19.76 -5.08
CA THR A 183 1.58 -21.00 -4.32
C THR A 183 0.86 -20.73 -3.02
N TRP A 184 0.85 -19.47 -2.57
CA TRP A 184 0.19 -19.05 -1.34
C TRP A 184 -0.20 -17.57 -1.42
N VAL A 185 -1.40 -17.26 -0.94
CA VAL A 185 -1.92 -15.89 -0.83
C VAL A 185 -2.55 -15.71 0.54
N PHE A 186 -2.21 -14.64 1.24
CA PHE A 186 -2.88 -14.20 2.45
C PHE A 186 -3.54 -12.85 2.22
N VAL A 187 -4.82 -12.74 2.55
CA VAL A 187 -5.60 -11.52 2.41
C VAL A 187 -6.04 -11.06 3.79
N ALA A 188 -5.67 -9.83 4.17
CA ALA A 188 -6.23 -9.15 5.34
C ALA A 188 -6.99 -7.91 4.89
N THR A 189 -8.25 -7.79 5.30
CA THR A 189 -9.13 -6.67 4.94
C THR A 189 -9.66 -6.00 6.20
N TRP A 190 -9.48 -4.69 6.27
CA TRP A 190 -10.14 -3.81 7.23
C TRP A 190 -11.35 -3.25 6.51
N TYR A 191 -12.52 -3.84 6.74
CA TYR A 191 -13.73 -3.57 5.97
C TYR A 191 -14.62 -2.56 6.69
N GLU A 192 -14.98 -1.47 6.02
CA GLU A 192 -15.86 -0.40 6.53
C GLU A 192 -15.51 0.10 7.94
N MET A 193 -14.21 0.23 8.23
CA MET A 193 -13.72 0.67 9.53
C MET A 193 -14.11 2.14 9.80
N ALA A 194 -14.48 2.44 11.05
CA ALA A 194 -14.58 3.80 11.53
C ALA A 194 -13.28 4.30 12.16
N TYR A 195 -13.07 5.62 12.14
CA TYR A 195 -12.04 6.27 12.94
C TYR A 195 -12.52 6.52 14.36
N TYR A 196 -11.59 6.52 15.31
CA TYR A 196 -11.86 6.99 16.66
C TYR A 196 -12.05 8.53 16.71
N PRO A 197 -12.90 9.08 17.57
CA PRO A 197 -14.00 8.40 18.26
C PRO A 197 -15.13 8.07 17.27
N MET A 198 -15.72 6.88 17.38
CA MET A 198 -16.76 6.30 16.51
C MET A 198 -17.64 7.31 15.74
N THR A 199 -17.25 7.66 14.52
CA THR A 199 -17.93 8.68 13.70
C THR A 199 -18.90 8.10 12.66
N GLY A 200 -19.05 6.76 12.57
CA GLY A 200 -19.85 6.09 11.53
C GLY A 200 -19.21 6.12 10.14
N THR A 201 -17.96 6.61 10.03
CA THR A 201 -17.16 6.62 8.80
C THR A 201 -16.90 5.20 8.30
N ARG A 202 -16.74 5.06 6.98
CA ARG A 202 -16.44 3.79 6.33
C ARG A 202 -15.14 3.90 5.53
N THR A 203 -14.10 3.24 6.00
CA THR A 203 -12.83 3.08 5.29
C THR A 203 -12.56 1.61 5.05
N THR A 204 -12.39 1.21 3.79
CA THR A 204 -12.06 -0.16 3.40
C THR A 204 -10.69 -0.22 2.74
N ILE A 205 -9.79 -1.00 3.32
CA ILE A 205 -8.42 -1.21 2.85
C ILE A 205 -8.01 -2.67 3.02
N GLN A 206 -7.07 -3.13 2.20
CA GLN A 206 -6.64 -4.53 2.19
C GLN A 206 -5.13 -4.65 1.97
N ALA A 207 -4.50 -5.59 2.67
CA ALA A 207 -3.16 -6.09 2.37
C ALA A 207 -3.26 -7.52 1.83
N VAL A 208 -2.54 -7.79 0.74
CA VAL A 208 -2.46 -9.09 0.09
C VAL A 208 -1.01 -9.50 0.02
N LEU A 209 -0.63 -10.53 0.78
CA LEU A 209 0.72 -11.11 0.78
C LEU A 209 0.69 -12.31 -0.17
N ILE A 210 1.60 -12.35 -1.13
CA ILE A 210 1.63 -13.34 -2.21
C ILE A 210 3.00 -14.00 -2.22
N SER A 211 3.05 -15.33 -2.19
CA SER A 211 4.29 -16.10 -2.30
C SER A 211 4.19 -17.11 -3.44
N GLY A 212 5.29 -17.29 -4.17
CA GLY A 212 5.50 -18.33 -5.17
C GLY A 212 6.73 -19.19 -4.85
N GLY A 213 7.07 -19.31 -3.56
CA GLY A 213 8.27 -20.00 -3.07
C GLY A 213 9.54 -19.17 -3.16
N GLN A 214 9.93 -18.73 -4.37
CA GLN A 214 11.16 -17.92 -4.56
C GLN A 214 10.96 -16.42 -4.37
N TYR A 215 9.74 -15.93 -4.63
CA TYR A 215 9.41 -14.51 -4.58
C TYR A 215 8.25 -14.26 -3.64
N SER A 216 8.31 -13.14 -2.93
CA SER A 216 7.27 -12.65 -2.05
C SER A 216 6.89 -11.24 -2.46
N PHE A 217 5.59 -10.98 -2.54
CA PHE A 217 5.02 -9.70 -2.93
C PHE A 217 3.98 -9.24 -1.90
N VAL A 218 3.80 -7.93 -1.81
CA VAL A 218 2.69 -7.30 -1.09
C VAL A 218 1.93 -6.42 -2.06
N LEU A 219 0.61 -6.59 -2.13
CA LEU A 219 -0.31 -5.61 -2.69
C LEU A 219 -1.07 -4.91 -1.56
N MET A 220 -1.23 -3.60 -1.67
CA MET A 220 -2.10 -2.80 -0.81
C MET A 220 -3.21 -2.22 -1.66
N ASN A 221 -4.45 -2.57 -1.35
CA ASN A 221 -5.63 -2.17 -2.10
C ASN A 221 -6.50 -1.21 -1.28
N TYR A 222 -7.06 -0.21 -1.94
CA TYR A 222 -7.82 0.88 -1.33
C TYR A 222 -9.17 1.03 -2.04
N GLY A 223 -10.24 1.04 -1.26
CA GLY A 223 -11.61 1.32 -1.73
C GLY A 223 -12.05 2.69 -1.26
N ILE A 224 -13.27 2.78 -0.75
CA ILE A 224 -13.75 4.00 -0.07
C ILE A 224 -12.83 4.28 1.13
N ILE A 225 -12.35 5.52 1.23
CA ILE A 225 -11.64 6.06 2.39
C ILE A 225 -12.41 7.29 2.87
N ALA A 226 -13.08 7.17 4.02
CA ALA A 226 -13.81 8.29 4.58
C ALA A 226 -12.87 9.44 4.98
N PRO A 227 -13.30 10.71 4.84
CA PRO A 227 -12.52 11.87 5.28
C PRO A 227 -12.20 11.82 6.77
N SER A 228 -11.01 12.26 7.15
CA SER A 228 -10.55 12.26 8.53
C SER A 228 -9.40 13.24 8.75
N SER A 229 -9.30 13.79 9.97
CA SER A 229 -8.16 14.58 10.43
C SER A 229 -7.04 13.73 11.02
N HIS A 230 -7.24 12.41 11.14
CA HIS A 230 -6.22 11.51 11.65
C HIS A 230 -4.99 11.47 10.75
N HIS A 231 -3.83 11.32 11.38
CA HIS A 231 -2.64 10.94 10.64
C HIS A 231 -2.77 9.49 10.15
N VAL A 232 -2.18 9.24 8.98
CA VAL A 232 -2.13 7.91 8.37
C VAL A 232 -0.73 7.65 7.85
N GLN A 233 -0.18 6.49 8.18
CA GLN A 233 1.02 5.94 7.54
C GLN A 233 0.64 4.75 6.65
N ALA A 234 0.99 4.81 5.37
CA ALA A 234 0.84 3.69 4.45
C ALA A 234 2.21 3.30 3.86
N GLY A 235 2.50 2.00 3.80
CA GLY A 235 3.77 1.45 3.33
C GLY A 235 4.26 0.29 4.20
N TYR A 236 5.57 0.12 4.28
CA TYR A 236 6.19 -0.94 5.08
C TYR A 236 7.51 -0.48 5.69
N ASP A 237 7.92 -1.15 6.75
CA ASP A 237 9.18 -0.91 7.45
C ASP A 237 9.71 -2.23 8.03
N THR A 238 11.02 -2.30 8.21
CA THR A 238 11.71 -3.46 8.78
C THR A 238 12.39 -3.07 10.09
N VAL A 239 12.86 -4.07 10.84
CA VAL A 239 13.72 -3.84 12.00
C VAL A 239 14.88 -2.89 11.64
N ASN A 240 15.09 -1.85 12.44
CA ASN A 240 16.05 -0.76 12.24
C ASN A 240 15.90 0.01 10.91
N SER A 241 14.77 -0.17 10.21
CA SER A 241 14.49 0.42 8.91
C SER A 241 15.56 0.15 7.85
N VAL A 242 16.13 -1.06 7.85
CA VAL A 242 17.08 -1.50 6.81
C VAL A 242 16.43 -1.39 5.42
N HIS A 243 15.16 -1.78 5.33
CA HIS A 243 14.26 -1.56 4.20
C HIS A 243 12.95 -0.92 4.66
N TYR A 244 12.52 0.11 3.96
CA TYR A 244 11.24 0.76 4.20
C TYR A 244 10.72 1.43 2.93
N PHE A 245 9.42 1.67 2.88
CA PHE A 245 8.80 2.49 1.86
C PHE A 245 7.62 3.25 2.45
N THR A 246 7.48 4.52 2.09
CA THR A 246 6.30 5.34 2.41
C THR A 246 5.51 5.58 1.14
N ILE A 247 4.24 5.18 1.13
CA ILE A 247 3.33 5.50 0.03
C ILE A 247 3.09 7.02 0.03
N PRO A 248 3.25 7.69 -1.14
CA PRO A 248 2.98 9.11 -1.29
C PRO A 248 1.60 9.53 -0.75
N GLY A 249 1.61 10.58 0.08
CA GLY A 249 0.44 11.14 0.77
C GLY A 249 0.28 10.73 2.23
N SER A 250 1.08 9.78 2.73
CA SER A 250 1.20 9.50 4.17
C SER A 250 1.48 10.78 4.96
N PHE A 251 0.77 10.96 6.07
CA PHE A 251 0.77 12.18 6.91
C PHE A 251 0.51 13.50 6.16
N SER A 252 -0.28 13.47 5.11
CA SER A 252 -0.72 14.68 4.42
C SER A 252 -2.25 14.79 4.41
N TYR A 253 -2.76 15.96 4.03
CA TYR A 253 -4.20 16.21 3.98
C TYR A 253 -4.93 15.34 2.93
N ASN A 254 -4.21 14.79 1.95
CA ASN A 254 -4.78 13.90 0.94
C ASN A 254 -4.61 12.42 1.28
N ALA A 255 -4.27 12.06 2.52
CA ALA A 255 -4.27 10.66 2.95
C ALA A 255 -5.69 10.06 2.97
N THR A 256 -6.72 10.89 3.23
CA THR A 256 -8.10 10.46 3.45
C THR A 256 -9.10 11.22 2.57
N GLY A 257 -10.35 10.74 2.54
CA GLY A 257 -11.43 11.31 1.75
C GLY A 257 -11.44 10.89 0.27
N ASN A 258 -12.40 11.42 -0.47
CA ASN A 258 -12.66 11.03 -1.87
C ASN A 258 -11.44 11.23 -2.79
N ASN A 259 -10.60 12.22 -2.48
CA ASN A 259 -9.38 12.55 -3.22
C ASN A 259 -8.11 11.93 -2.61
N SER A 260 -8.27 10.84 -1.84
CA SER A 260 -7.14 10.18 -1.20
C SER A 260 -6.07 9.75 -2.22
N SER A 261 -4.82 10.10 -1.96
CA SER A 261 -3.68 9.69 -2.79
C SER A 261 -3.50 8.17 -2.82
N PHE A 262 -3.93 7.47 -1.77
CA PHE A 262 -3.85 6.01 -1.72
C PHE A 262 -4.88 5.37 -2.65
N ARG A 263 -6.11 5.90 -2.66
CA ARG A 263 -7.23 5.45 -3.52
C ARG A 263 -7.02 5.80 -4.99
N LEU A 264 -6.51 6.99 -5.28
CA LEU A 264 -6.37 7.46 -6.67
C LEU A 264 -5.00 7.15 -7.28
N GLY A 265 -3.98 6.99 -6.43
CA GLY A 265 -2.62 6.67 -6.84
C GLY A 265 -2.39 5.17 -7.07
N SER A 266 -1.27 4.86 -7.73
CA SER A 266 -0.79 3.50 -7.97
C SER A 266 0.66 3.52 -8.44
N ASN A 267 1.41 2.46 -8.15
CA ASN A 267 2.70 2.15 -8.80
C ASN A 267 2.63 0.96 -9.77
N VAL A 268 1.44 0.38 -9.97
CA VAL A 268 1.19 -0.76 -10.87
C VAL A 268 0.12 -0.45 -11.92
N ASN A 269 -0.17 0.84 -12.13
CA ASN A 269 -1.17 1.32 -13.09
C ASN A 269 -2.61 0.82 -12.86
N VAL A 270 -2.94 0.44 -11.64
CA VAL A 270 -4.31 0.12 -11.20
C VAL A 270 -4.67 1.07 -10.06
N PRO A 271 -5.54 2.07 -10.27
CA PRO A 271 -5.92 3.03 -9.24
C PRO A 271 -6.33 2.33 -7.94
N GLY A 272 -5.76 2.78 -6.82
CA GLY A 272 -6.05 2.21 -5.51
C GLY A 272 -5.30 0.91 -5.24
N ARG A 273 -4.32 0.54 -6.07
CA ARG A 273 -3.46 -0.62 -5.84
C ARG A 273 -1.99 -0.22 -5.87
N TRP A 274 -1.27 -0.67 -4.85
CA TRP A 274 0.18 -0.49 -4.71
C TRP A 274 0.85 -1.85 -4.52
N GLY A 275 1.80 -2.19 -5.38
CA GLY A 275 2.48 -3.49 -5.37
C GLY A 275 3.98 -3.37 -5.07
N PHE A 276 4.51 -4.33 -4.30
CA PHE A 276 5.92 -4.34 -3.89
C PHE A 276 6.48 -5.76 -3.94
N LEU A 277 7.66 -5.93 -4.54
CA LEU A 277 8.52 -7.11 -4.36
C LEU A 277 9.30 -6.94 -3.04
N ILE A 278 9.29 -7.96 -2.18
CA ILE A 278 9.80 -7.91 -0.80
C ILE A 278 10.58 -9.18 -0.40
N ASN A 279 11.14 -9.90 -1.38
CA ASN A 279 11.87 -11.15 -1.16
C ASN A 279 13.16 -10.94 -0.34
N HIS A 280 14.07 -10.14 -0.87
CA HIS A 280 15.37 -9.78 -0.32
C HIS A 280 15.55 -8.30 -0.59
N GLY A 281 16.05 -7.55 0.39
CA GLY A 281 16.47 -6.19 0.13
C GLY A 281 17.54 -6.12 -0.96
N PRO A 282 17.82 -4.94 -1.53
CA PRO A 282 18.98 -4.80 -2.40
C PRO A 282 20.23 -5.34 -1.68
N PRO A 283 21.14 -6.06 -2.38
CA PRO A 283 22.37 -6.51 -1.77
C PRO A 283 23.09 -5.32 -1.13
N LEU A 284 23.47 -5.48 0.14
CA LEU A 284 24.29 -4.50 0.85
C LEU A 284 25.61 -4.36 0.07
N ASN A 285 25.90 -3.18 -0.46
CA ASN A 285 27.24 -2.89 -0.95
C ASN A 285 28.18 -2.89 0.27
N GLU A 286 29.14 -3.81 0.31
CA GLU A 286 30.10 -3.94 1.42
C GLU A 286 31.01 -2.70 1.62
N ASP A 287 30.96 -1.69 0.74
CA ASP A 287 31.87 -0.54 0.80
C ASP A 287 31.26 0.79 1.30
N THR A 288 29.95 0.85 1.56
CA THR A 288 29.36 2.02 2.24
C THR A 288 28.26 1.56 3.17
N GLY A 289 28.42 1.74 4.48
CA GLY A 289 27.40 1.46 5.50
C GLY A 289 26.15 2.35 5.42
N LYS A 290 25.66 2.66 4.22
CA LYS A 290 24.45 3.42 3.92
C LYS A 290 23.64 2.64 2.89
N SER A 291 22.43 2.24 3.26
CA SER A 291 21.45 1.74 2.30
C SER A 291 21.04 2.89 1.37
N GLU A 292 21.40 2.79 0.09
CA GLU A 292 20.69 3.54 -0.94
C GLU A 292 19.31 2.89 -1.12
N ASN A 293 18.26 3.73 -1.16
CA ASN A 293 16.90 3.33 -1.50
C ASN A 293 16.85 2.73 -2.92
N LYS A 294 17.16 1.44 -3.05
CA LYS A 294 17.01 0.65 -4.27
C LYS A 294 16.01 -0.48 -4.08
N SER A 295 14.87 -0.18 -3.48
CA SER A 295 13.70 -1.06 -3.47
C SER A 295 12.60 -0.52 -4.38
N VAL A 296 12.93 -0.29 -5.65
CA VAL A 296 11.99 -0.40 -6.78
C VAL A 296 12.81 -0.75 -8.03
N LEU A 297 13.12 -2.03 -8.24
CA LEU A 297 13.47 -2.53 -9.57
C LEU A 297 12.25 -3.27 -10.10
N VAL A 298 11.42 -2.53 -10.81
CA VAL A 298 10.54 -3.08 -11.83
C VAL A 298 11.31 -2.85 -13.13
N PHE A 299 11.80 -3.93 -13.74
CA PHE A 299 12.40 -3.87 -15.08
C PHE A 299 11.33 -3.64 -16.14
#